data_AF-A0A0B8TB66-F1
#
_entry.id   AF-A0A0B8TB66-F1
#
_cell.length_a   1.000
_cell.length_b   1.000
_cell.length_c   1.000
_cell.angle_alpha   90.00
_cell.angle_beta   90.00
_cell.angle_gamma   90.00
#
_symmetry.space_group_name_H-M   'P 1'
#
loop_
_entity.id
_entity.type
_entity.pdbx_description
1 polymer ?
#
loop_
_entity_poly.entity_id
_entity_poly.type
_entity_poly.pdbx_seq_one_letter_code
_entity_poly.pdbx_strand_id
1 'polypeptide(L)'
;MSVGEFLIDNIFSSDHDESVLKTNLDVLIKDVVEREDYSFHNGILGVGWLLEYLEQNDYLYFGDLDELLIDIDDNIYKLSSVALSDQNESVIRYLEYLSYFQLRRTNKRKTNNFYRNFVHKECLALIINRLIYLYDACKKINSIEGNDLPLTLLKISSLTNTGLEEYRMEEFFFYWMEYFCEYYSNKQKDLDARHSENVLFLLITAIQYDNPYWVGLFSQILYDNLELLDMNRCGFVIPSLINSDPSIKMDVGSVNPLCMEILMIFVVNIKNLKIK
;
A
#
# COMPACT_ATOMS: atom_id res chain seq x y z
N MET A 1 -13.89 -11.37 -11.37
CA MET A 1 -13.54 -9.97 -11.17
C MET A 1 -12.60 -9.89 -9.98
N SER A 2 -11.46 -9.21 -10.10
CA SER A 2 -10.55 -8.92 -8.99
C SER A 2 -10.93 -7.60 -8.31
N VAL A 3 -10.37 -7.33 -7.13
CA VAL A 3 -10.56 -6.03 -6.45
C VAL A 3 -10.02 -4.86 -7.30
N GLY A 4 -8.91 -5.07 -8.00
CA GLY A 4 -8.32 -4.06 -8.88
C GLY A 4 -9.20 -3.77 -10.08
N GLU A 5 -9.72 -4.81 -10.74
CA GLU A 5 -10.68 -4.68 -11.84
C GLU A 5 -11.94 -3.94 -11.39
N PHE A 6 -12.46 -4.28 -10.20
CA PHE A 6 -13.62 -3.59 -9.64
C PHE A 6 -13.38 -2.09 -9.52
N LEU A 7 -12.26 -1.67 -8.90
CA LEU A 7 -11.93 -0.24 -8.74
C LEU A 7 -11.83 0.48 -10.09
N ILE A 8 -11.16 -0.12 -11.07
CA ILE A 8 -10.98 0.50 -12.40
C ILE A 8 -12.33 0.65 -13.10
N ASP A 9 -13.09 -0.43 -13.18
CA ASP A 9 -14.32 -0.47 -13.99
C ASP A 9 -15.45 0.37 -13.37
N ASN A 10 -15.44 0.52 -12.06
CA ASN A 10 -16.59 1.06 -11.32
C ASN A 10 -16.31 2.39 -10.61
N ILE A 11 -15.09 2.61 -10.12
CA ILE A 11 -14.73 3.80 -9.31
C ILE A 11 -13.86 4.79 -10.08
N PHE A 12 -13.12 4.35 -11.10
CA PHE A 12 -12.31 5.24 -11.92
C PHE A 12 -12.90 5.51 -13.31
N SER A 13 -13.97 4.81 -13.68
CA SER A 13 -14.79 5.16 -14.84
C SER A 13 -15.67 6.39 -14.49
N SER A 14 -15.89 7.28 -15.46
CA SER A 14 -16.42 8.64 -15.24
C SER A 14 -17.90 8.73 -14.85
N ASP A 15 -18.62 7.61 -14.72
CA ASP A 15 -20.03 7.55 -14.36
C ASP A 15 -20.25 6.58 -13.18
N HIS A 16 -20.56 7.13 -11.99
CA HIS A 16 -20.86 6.35 -10.80
C HIS A 16 -22.37 6.25 -10.59
N ASP A 17 -22.94 5.06 -10.82
CA ASP A 17 -24.27 4.70 -10.37
C ASP A 17 -24.16 3.78 -9.14
N GLU A 18 -24.61 4.26 -7.99
CA GLU A 18 -24.57 3.54 -6.71
C GLU A 18 -25.24 2.15 -6.79
N SER A 19 -26.29 2.01 -7.61
CA SER A 19 -27.00 0.74 -7.79
C SER A 19 -26.17 -0.29 -8.56
N VAL A 20 -25.40 0.17 -9.55
CA VAL A 20 -24.46 -0.67 -10.31
C VAL A 20 -23.28 -1.07 -9.44
N LEU A 21 -22.74 -0.13 -8.65
CA LEU A 21 -21.68 -0.40 -7.68
C LEU A 21 -22.07 -1.52 -6.72
N LYS A 22 -23.24 -1.42 -6.09
CA LYS A 22 -23.76 -2.43 -5.15
C LYS A 22 -23.94 -3.78 -5.82
N THR A 23 -24.51 -3.82 -7.02
CA THR A 23 -24.73 -5.07 -7.76
C THR A 23 -23.42 -5.77 -8.08
N ASN A 24 -22.42 -5.04 -8.57
CA ASN A 24 -21.11 -5.61 -8.91
C ASN A 24 -20.34 -6.05 -7.66
N LEU A 25 -20.51 -5.33 -6.56
CA LEU A 25 -19.90 -5.68 -5.27
C LEU A 25 -20.51 -6.97 -4.70
N ASP A 26 -21.83 -7.14 -4.76
CA ASP A 26 -22.50 -8.37 -4.31
C ASP A 26 -22.02 -9.60 -5.11
N VAL A 27 -21.83 -9.45 -6.43
CA VAL A 27 -21.26 -10.49 -7.28
C VAL A 27 -19.82 -10.81 -6.85
N LEU A 28 -18.99 -9.80 -6.62
CA LEU A 28 -17.61 -10.00 -6.18
C LEU A 28 -17.55 -10.73 -4.83
N ILE A 29 -18.33 -10.29 -3.84
CA ILE A 29 -18.36 -10.91 -2.50
C ILE A 29 -18.76 -12.39 -2.61
N LYS A 30 -19.82 -12.67 -3.36
CA LYS A 30 -20.30 -14.04 -3.56
C LYS A 30 -19.23 -14.93 -4.19
N ASP A 31 -18.58 -14.44 -5.26
CA ASP A 31 -17.50 -15.16 -5.95
C ASP A 31 -16.34 -15.48 -5.00
N VAL A 32 -15.97 -14.54 -4.13
CA VAL A 32 -14.85 -14.71 -3.18
C VAL A 32 -15.19 -15.72 -2.08
N VAL A 33 -16.41 -15.66 -1.52
CA VAL A 33 -16.86 -16.62 -0.50
C VAL A 33 -16.89 -18.05 -1.05
N GLU A 34 -17.30 -18.24 -2.31
CA GLU A 34 -17.35 -19.56 -2.95
C GLU A 34 -15.96 -20.15 -3.25
N ARG A 35 -14.92 -19.33 -3.38
CA ARG A 35 -13.57 -19.76 -3.77
C ARG A 35 -12.64 -20.08 -2.59
N GLU A 36 -13.02 -19.69 -1.37
CA GLU A 36 -12.15 -19.77 -0.19
C GLU A 36 -10.76 -19.12 -0.41
N ASP A 37 -10.70 -18.07 -1.24
CA ASP A 37 -9.47 -17.34 -1.54
C ASP A 37 -9.24 -16.27 -0.45
N TYR A 38 -8.04 -16.23 0.12
CA TYR A 38 -7.63 -15.30 1.17
C TYR A 38 -6.58 -14.27 0.70
N SER A 39 -6.26 -14.25 -0.60
CA SER A 39 -5.34 -13.29 -1.20
C SER A 39 -5.88 -11.86 -1.17
N PHE A 40 -4.99 -10.88 -1.27
CA PHE A 40 -5.40 -9.49 -1.41
C PHE A 40 -6.03 -9.19 -2.78
N HIS A 41 -5.57 -9.85 -3.84
CA HIS A 41 -6.03 -9.53 -5.19
C HIS A 41 -7.45 -10.03 -5.49
N ASN A 42 -7.74 -11.27 -5.08
CA ASN A 42 -8.94 -12.00 -5.46
C ASN A 42 -9.70 -12.57 -4.26
N GLY A 43 -9.19 -12.37 -3.04
CA GLY A 43 -9.69 -13.04 -1.85
C GLY A 43 -10.34 -12.12 -0.83
N ILE A 44 -10.70 -12.74 0.30
CA ILE A 44 -11.41 -12.11 1.43
C ILE A 44 -10.66 -10.90 1.97
N LEU A 45 -9.32 -10.95 2.00
CA LEU A 45 -8.49 -9.84 2.46
C LEU A 45 -8.71 -8.58 1.62
N GLY A 46 -8.71 -8.74 0.29
CA GLY A 46 -8.94 -7.65 -0.65
C GLY A 46 -10.38 -7.13 -0.59
N VAL A 47 -11.36 -8.02 -0.49
CA VAL A 47 -12.78 -7.64 -0.38
C VAL A 47 -13.02 -6.84 0.90
N GLY A 48 -12.51 -7.30 2.03
CA GLY A 48 -12.61 -6.55 3.28
C GLY A 48 -11.97 -5.17 3.19
N TRP A 49 -10.78 -5.08 2.59
CA TRP A 49 -10.11 -3.80 2.34
C TRP A 49 -10.96 -2.90 1.41
N LEU A 50 -11.55 -3.46 0.36
CA LEU A 50 -12.37 -2.72 -0.60
C LEU A 50 -13.63 -2.15 0.06
N LEU A 51 -14.35 -2.95 0.83
CA LEU A 51 -15.56 -2.52 1.55
C LEU A 51 -15.26 -1.32 2.46
N GLU A 52 -14.17 -1.45 3.22
CA GLU A 52 -13.67 -0.38 4.08
C GLU A 52 -13.29 0.88 3.29
N TYR A 53 -12.61 0.70 2.16
CA TYR A 53 -12.20 1.81 1.30
C TYR A 53 -13.42 2.56 0.73
N LEU A 54 -14.44 1.84 0.26
CA LEU A 54 -15.64 2.42 -0.32
C LEU A 54 -16.41 3.27 0.70
N GLU A 55 -16.51 2.79 1.95
CA GLU A 55 -17.16 3.52 3.05
C GLU A 55 -16.36 4.75 3.47
N GLN A 56 -15.04 4.62 3.66
CA GLN A 56 -14.20 5.74 4.09
C GLN A 56 -14.15 6.89 3.09
N ASN A 57 -14.34 6.59 1.80
CA ASN A 57 -14.28 7.56 0.71
C ASN A 57 -15.66 7.96 0.16
N ASP A 58 -16.75 7.66 0.88
CA ASP A 58 -18.11 8.07 0.50
C ASP A 58 -18.61 7.55 -0.84
N TYR A 59 -18.06 6.42 -1.32
CA TYR A 59 -18.56 5.77 -2.54
C TYR A 59 -19.80 4.93 -2.26
N LEU A 60 -19.86 4.28 -1.09
CA LEU A 60 -21.01 3.49 -0.64
C LEU A 60 -21.19 3.65 0.87
N TYR A 61 -22.44 3.70 1.32
CA TYR A 61 -22.79 3.67 2.74
C TYR A 61 -23.43 2.33 3.11
N PHE A 62 -22.81 1.62 4.06
CA PHE A 62 -23.23 0.28 4.49
C PHE A 62 -24.03 0.29 5.81
N GLY A 63 -24.18 1.44 6.48
CA GLY A 63 -24.90 1.53 7.76
C GLY A 63 -24.02 1.11 8.93
N ASP A 64 -23.89 -0.20 9.16
CA ASP A 64 -23.01 -0.79 10.17
C ASP A 64 -21.96 -1.70 9.49
N LEU A 65 -20.93 -1.06 8.94
CA LEU A 65 -19.82 -1.77 8.30
C LEU A 65 -19.04 -2.64 9.30
N ASP A 66 -18.98 -2.25 10.58
CA ASP A 66 -18.25 -3.01 11.59
C ASP A 66 -18.93 -4.36 11.87
N GLU A 67 -20.27 -4.42 11.79
CA GLU A 67 -21.03 -5.68 11.84
C GLU A 67 -20.79 -6.55 10.60
N LEU A 68 -20.81 -5.94 9.40
CA LEU A 68 -20.57 -6.66 8.14
C LEU A 68 -19.17 -7.29 8.08
N LEU A 69 -18.16 -6.59 8.60
CA LEU A 69 -16.76 -7.02 8.54
C LEU A 69 -16.34 -7.96 9.67
N ILE A 70 -17.22 -8.33 10.62
CA ILE A 70 -16.83 -9.16 11.78
C ILE A 70 -16.15 -10.46 11.37
N ASP A 71 -16.81 -11.24 10.51
CA ASP A 71 -16.31 -12.56 10.11
C ASP A 71 -15.03 -12.43 9.25
N ILE A 72 -14.92 -11.34 8.49
CA ILE A 72 -13.76 -11.02 7.68
C ILE A 72 -12.57 -10.65 8.58
N ASP A 73 -12.77 -9.75 9.55
CA ASP A 73 -11.78 -9.34 10.56
C ASP A 73 -11.26 -10.57 11.31
N ASP A 74 -12.16 -11.46 11.77
CA ASP A 74 -11.80 -12.67 12.51
C ASP A 74 -10.98 -13.66 11.66
N ASN A 75 -11.30 -13.80 10.37
CA ASN A 75 -10.53 -14.64 9.45
C ASN A 75 -9.14 -14.05 9.15
N ILE A 76 -9.06 -12.75 8.88
CA ILE A 76 -7.79 -12.06 8.62
C ILE A 76 -6.90 -12.06 9.86
N TYR A 77 -7.47 -11.93 11.05
CA TYR A 77 -6.73 -12.09 12.31
C TYR A 77 -6.09 -13.49 12.44
N LYS A 78 -6.86 -14.56 12.18
CA LYS A 78 -6.33 -15.93 12.22
C LYS A 78 -5.21 -16.12 11.21
N LEU A 79 -5.42 -15.67 9.97
CA LEU A 79 -4.46 -15.82 8.88
C LEU A 79 -3.16 -15.05 9.13
N SER A 80 -3.26 -13.80 9.60
CA SER A 80 -2.09 -13.01 9.98
C SER A 80 -1.32 -13.63 11.15
N SER A 81 -2.01 -14.24 12.12
CA SER A 81 -1.37 -14.98 13.22
C SER A 81 -0.61 -16.22 12.74
N VAL A 82 -1.16 -16.96 11.78
CA VAL A 82 -0.47 -18.10 11.14
C VAL A 82 0.77 -17.60 10.37
N ALA A 83 0.61 -16.56 9.56
CA ALA A 83 1.69 -15.94 8.78
C ALA A 83 2.84 -15.44 9.66
N LEU A 84 2.53 -14.83 10.80
CA LEU A 84 3.53 -14.40 11.80
C LEU A 84 4.31 -15.56 12.43
N SER A 85 3.71 -16.74 12.47
CA SER A 85 4.34 -17.95 13.00
C SER A 85 5.16 -18.70 11.95
N ASP A 86 4.94 -18.42 10.66
CA ASP A 86 5.68 -19.02 9.56
C ASP A 86 7.00 -18.27 9.31
N GLN A 87 8.09 -19.04 9.24
CA GLN A 87 9.42 -18.51 8.95
C GLN A 87 9.67 -18.21 7.47
N ASN A 88 8.87 -18.81 6.59
CA ASN A 88 9.03 -18.70 5.14
C ASN A 88 7.98 -17.80 4.49
N GLU A 89 7.15 -17.13 5.28
CA GLU A 89 6.13 -16.23 4.76
C GLU A 89 6.77 -15.06 4.00
N SER A 90 6.13 -14.68 2.91
CA SER A 90 6.62 -13.61 2.04
C SER A 90 6.43 -12.22 2.67
N VAL A 91 7.38 -11.31 2.41
CA VAL A 91 7.26 -9.90 2.82
C VAL A 91 5.98 -9.28 2.26
N ILE A 92 5.69 -9.52 0.98
CA ILE A 92 4.47 -9.01 0.33
C ILE A 92 3.22 -9.38 1.11
N ARG A 93 3.11 -10.62 1.60
CA ARG A 93 1.96 -11.05 2.39
C ARG A 93 1.80 -10.26 3.69
N TYR A 94 2.89 -9.95 4.37
CA TYR A 94 2.87 -9.06 5.53
C TYR A 94 2.42 -7.64 5.16
N LEU A 95 2.87 -7.11 4.02
CA LEU A 95 2.45 -5.78 3.54
C LEU A 95 0.95 -5.74 3.20
N GLU A 96 0.40 -6.79 2.61
CA GLU A 96 -1.05 -6.93 2.36
C GLU A 96 -1.87 -6.89 3.66
N TYR A 97 -1.40 -7.56 4.73
CA TYR A 97 -2.05 -7.48 6.03
C TYR A 97 -1.92 -6.08 6.66
N LEU A 98 -0.75 -5.43 6.52
CA LEU A 98 -0.58 -4.05 6.97
C LEU A 98 -1.58 -3.12 6.30
N SER A 99 -1.79 -3.26 4.99
CA SER A 99 -2.78 -2.49 4.23
C SER A 99 -4.18 -2.62 4.81
N TYR A 100 -4.62 -3.85 5.05
CA TYR A 100 -5.93 -4.11 5.63
C TYR A 100 -6.08 -3.46 7.02
N PHE A 101 -5.17 -3.75 7.94
CA PHE A 101 -5.28 -3.26 9.31
C PHE A 101 -5.07 -1.75 9.41
N GLN A 102 -4.23 -1.15 8.55
CA GLN A 102 -4.06 0.30 8.46
C GLN A 102 -5.39 0.96 8.11
N LEU A 103 -6.02 0.50 7.03
CA LEU A 103 -7.28 1.07 6.57
C LEU A 103 -8.37 0.89 7.63
N ARG A 104 -8.52 -0.32 8.18
CA ARG A 104 -9.44 -0.57 9.31
C ARG A 104 -9.12 0.29 10.52
N ARG A 105 -7.89 0.76 10.73
CA ARG A 105 -7.52 1.64 11.87
C ARG A 105 -7.89 3.09 11.63
N THR A 106 -7.71 3.60 10.41
CA THR A 106 -7.90 5.02 10.05
C THR A 106 -9.36 5.43 9.87
N ASN A 107 -10.31 4.49 9.88
CA ASN A 107 -11.73 4.82 9.77
C ASN A 107 -12.19 5.76 10.90
N LYS A 108 -12.70 6.92 10.50
CA LYS A 108 -13.22 7.96 11.40
C LYS A 108 -14.69 7.73 11.80
N ARG A 109 -15.41 6.87 11.09
CA ARG A 109 -16.85 6.61 11.25
C ARG A 109 -17.17 5.44 12.18
N LYS A 110 -16.14 4.88 12.84
CA LYS A 110 -16.24 3.66 13.63
C LYS A 110 -17.32 3.71 14.69
N THR A 111 -17.98 2.57 14.83
CA THR A 111 -18.62 2.20 16.09
C THR A 111 -17.52 1.87 17.11
N ASN A 112 -17.73 2.23 18.37
CA ASN A 112 -16.71 2.16 19.44
C ASN A 112 -16.38 0.72 19.91
N ASN A 113 -16.11 -0.24 19.01
CA ASN A 113 -15.64 -1.56 19.41
C ASN A 113 -14.16 -1.49 19.84
N PHE A 114 -13.95 -1.19 21.12
CA PHE A 114 -12.64 -1.09 21.74
C PHE A 114 -11.77 -2.33 21.48
N TYR A 115 -12.35 -3.54 21.61
CA TYR A 115 -11.61 -4.79 21.47
C TYR A 115 -11.09 -5.00 20.04
N ARG A 116 -11.90 -4.76 19.01
CA ARG A 116 -11.44 -4.85 17.61
C ARG A 116 -10.35 -3.84 17.32
N ASN A 117 -10.52 -2.60 17.79
CA ASN A 117 -9.52 -1.56 17.62
C ASN A 117 -8.18 -1.90 18.30
N PHE A 118 -8.24 -2.58 19.45
CA PHE A 118 -7.06 -3.12 20.12
C PHE A 118 -6.41 -4.22 19.29
N VAL A 119 -7.18 -5.23 18.85
CA VAL A 119 -6.66 -6.34 18.03
C VAL A 119 -6.00 -5.83 16.74
N HIS A 120 -6.63 -4.92 16.01
CA HIS A 120 -6.03 -4.34 14.79
C HIS A 120 -4.71 -3.62 15.09
N LYS A 121 -4.61 -2.90 16.21
CA LYS A 121 -3.38 -2.22 16.63
C LYS A 121 -2.27 -3.23 16.95
N GLU A 122 -2.60 -4.28 17.70
CA GLU A 122 -1.65 -5.34 18.05
C GLU A 122 -1.15 -6.08 16.80
N CYS A 123 -2.05 -6.42 15.87
CA CYS A 123 -1.65 -7.03 14.59
C CYS A 123 -0.68 -6.16 13.80
N LEU A 124 -0.95 -4.86 13.66
CA LEU A 124 -0.03 -3.92 13.02
C LEU A 124 1.35 -3.93 13.69
N ALA A 125 1.38 -3.83 15.02
CA ALA A 125 2.64 -3.82 15.78
C ALA A 125 3.43 -5.12 15.60
N LEU A 126 2.75 -6.28 15.65
CA LEU A 126 3.39 -7.59 15.45
C LEU A 126 3.96 -7.75 14.04
N ILE A 127 3.22 -7.34 13.01
CA ILE A 127 3.66 -7.42 11.61
C ILE A 127 4.86 -6.49 11.37
N ILE A 128 4.85 -5.28 11.90
CA ILE A 128 5.98 -4.34 11.80
C ILE A 128 7.23 -4.92 12.47
N ASN A 129 7.09 -5.41 13.71
CA ASN A 129 8.21 -6.03 14.43
C ASN A 129 8.79 -7.22 13.65
N ARG A 130 7.92 -8.00 12.99
CA ARG A 130 8.33 -9.11 12.14
C ARG A 130 9.12 -8.63 10.92
N LEU A 131 8.65 -7.60 10.22
CA LEU A 131 9.33 -7.00 9.08
C LEU A 131 10.70 -6.44 9.48
N ILE A 132 10.78 -5.68 10.58
CA ILE A 132 12.04 -5.16 11.12
C ILE A 132 13.02 -6.31 11.38
N TYR A 133 12.57 -7.38 12.06
CA TYR A 133 13.40 -8.55 12.33
C TYR A 133 13.94 -9.21 11.05
N LEU A 134 13.10 -9.38 10.02
CA LEU A 134 13.52 -9.97 8.74
C LEU A 134 14.64 -9.16 8.09
N TYR A 135 14.51 -7.84 8.08
CA TYR A 135 15.50 -6.95 7.46
C TYR A 135 16.76 -6.76 8.30
N ASP A 136 16.66 -6.77 9.62
CA ASP A 136 17.84 -6.82 10.50
C ASP A 136 18.66 -8.11 10.30
N ALA A 137 18.00 -9.21 9.96
CA ALA A 137 18.68 -10.43 9.56
C ALA A 137 19.38 -10.26 8.19
N CYS A 138 18.74 -9.61 7.21
CA CYS A 138 19.35 -9.30 5.91
C CYS A 138 20.59 -8.39 6.04
N LYS A 139 20.55 -7.39 6.94
CA LYS A 139 21.68 -6.51 7.26
C LYS A 139 22.93 -7.29 7.64
N LYS A 140 22.79 -8.41 8.38
CA LYS A 140 23.93 -9.23 8.82
C LYS A 140 24.57 -10.05 7.70
N ILE A 141 23.83 -10.32 6.63
CA ILE A 141 24.26 -11.21 5.53
C ILE A 141 24.72 -10.39 4.31
N ASN A 142 24.60 -9.05 4.33
CA ASN A 142 24.88 -8.14 3.21
C ASN A 142 24.10 -8.49 1.92
N SER A 143 23.00 -9.23 2.03
CA SER A 143 22.15 -9.61 0.91
C SER A 143 20.91 -8.73 0.87
N ILE A 144 21.00 -7.60 0.18
CA ILE A 144 19.91 -6.61 0.05
C ILE A 144 19.39 -6.63 -1.39
N GLU A 145 19.26 -7.83 -1.96
CA GLU A 145 18.74 -8.03 -3.32
C GLU A 145 17.20 -8.09 -3.37
N GLY A 146 16.52 -7.86 -2.24
CA GLY A 146 15.06 -7.87 -2.16
C GLY A 146 14.46 -6.52 -2.55
N ASN A 147 13.72 -6.50 -3.67
CA ASN A 147 12.89 -5.36 -4.11
C ASN A 147 11.86 -4.89 -3.06
N ASP A 148 11.57 -5.72 -2.06
CA ASP A 148 10.48 -5.46 -1.13
C ASP A 148 10.85 -4.44 -0.04
N LEU A 149 12.14 -4.12 0.16
CA LEU A 149 12.54 -3.21 1.24
C LEU A 149 12.15 -1.75 1.00
N PRO A 150 12.45 -1.12 -0.16
CA PRO A 150 11.92 0.22 -0.48
C PRO A 150 10.40 0.31 -0.34
N LEU A 151 9.71 -0.74 -0.80
CA LEU A 151 8.27 -0.88 -0.68
C LEU A 151 7.81 -0.99 0.79
N THR A 152 8.54 -1.74 1.62
CA THR A 152 8.29 -1.85 3.07
C THR A 152 8.49 -0.51 3.76
N LEU A 153 9.56 0.23 3.44
CA LEU A 153 9.81 1.56 4.01
C LEU A 153 8.66 2.51 3.67
N LEU A 154 8.22 2.50 2.41
CA LEU A 154 7.06 3.27 1.96
C LEU A 154 5.77 2.88 2.71
N LYS A 155 5.57 1.58 2.95
CA LYS A 155 4.39 1.14 3.70
C LYS A 155 4.48 1.62 5.15
N ILE A 156 5.64 1.46 5.80
CA ILE A 156 5.88 1.91 7.17
C ILE A 156 5.72 3.44 7.30
N SER A 157 6.22 4.23 6.34
CA SER A 157 6.06 5.68 6.37
C SER A 157 4.60 6.13 6.33
N SER A 158 3.74 5.37 5.66
CA SER A 158 2.29 5.64 5.66
C SER A 158 1.58 5.32 6.98
N LEU A 159 2.21 4.56 7.89
CA LEU A 159 1.63 4.14 9.16
C LEU A 159 1.80 5.17 10.29
N THR A 160 2.58 6.23 10.09
CA THR A 160 2.77 7.32 11.07
C THR A 160 1.44 7.90 11.57
N ASN A 161 0.43 7.94 10.70
CA ASN A 161 -0.92 8.44 11.02
C ASN A 161 -1.83 7.43 11.75
N THR A 162 -1.38 6.20 12.03
CA THR A 162 -2.21 5.14 12.63
C THR A 162 -2.16 5.11 14.17
N GLY A 163 -1.34 5.98 14.78
CA GLY A 163 -1.11 6.00 16.24
C GLY A 163 -0.22 4.86 16.73
N LEU A 164 0.57 4.27 15.84
CA LEU A 164 1.70 3.41 16.21
C LEU A 164 2.85 4.28 16.69
N GLU A 165 3.64 3.73 17.62
CA GLU A 165 4.77 4.42 18.23
C GLU A 165 5.92 4.55 17.23
N GLU A 166 6.06 5.71 16.60
CA GLU A 166 7.06 6.02 15.57
C GLU A 166 8.50 5.71 16.02
N TYR A 167 8.82 5.98 17.28
CA TYR A 167 10.16 5.73 17.85
C TYR A 167 10.62 4.28 17.71
N ARG A 168 9.69 3.31 17.58
CA ARG A 168 10.04 1.89 17.40
C ARG A 168 10.57 1.58 16.01
N MET A 169 10.21 2.43 15.03
CA MET A 169 10.54 2.24 13.62
C MET A 169 11.63 3.23 13.18
N GLU A 170 11.84 4.30 13.93
CA GLU A 170 12.76 5.39 13.59
C GLU A 170 14.18 4.89 13.28
N GLU A 171 14.82 4.15 14.19
CA GLU A 171 16.18 3.65 13.97
C GLU A 171 16.27 2.77 12.71
N PHE A 172 15.33 1.84 12.57
CA PHE A 172 15.22 0.97 11.39
C PHE A 172 15.09 1.79 10.10
N PHE A 173 14.18 2.76 10.13
CA PHE A 173 13.82 3.56 8.99
C PHE A 173 14.97 4.46 8.53
N PHE A 174 15.58 5.23 9.45
CA PHE A 174 16.72 6.09 9.16
C PHE A 174 17.91 5.29 8.65
N TYR A 175 18.23 4.14 9.27
CA TYR A 175 19.32 3.30 8.82
C TYR A 175 19.17 2.90 7.35
N TRP A 176 17.98 2.44 6.95
CA TRP A 176 17.76 1.99 5.58
C TRP A 176 17.64 3.13 4.57
N MET A 177 17.05 4.27 4.96
CA MET A 177 17.03 5.45 4.11
C MET A 177 18.44 5.95 3.79
N GLU A 178 19.32 6.05 4.81
CA GLU A 178 20.73 6.43 4.61
C GLU A 178 21.50 5.41 3.78
N TYR A 179 21.27 4.11 4.03
CA TYR A 179 21.84 3.04 3.20
C TYR A 179 21.48 3.22 1.72
N PHE A 180 20.21 3.49 1.40
CA PHE A 180 19.80 3.70 0.01
C PHE A 180 20.33 5.00 -0.58
N CYS A 181 20.48 6.05 0.22
CA CYS A 181 21.13 7.29 -0.22
C CYS A 181 22.55 7.00 -0.71
N GLU A 182 23.34 6.26 0.08
CA GLU A 182 24.70 5.86 -0.30
C GLU A 182 24.70 4.89 -1.51
N TYR A 183 23.84 3.87 -1.49
CA TYR A 183 23.74 2.88 -2.55
C TYR A 183 23.47 3.52 -3.91
N TYR A 184 22.43 4.35 -4.02
CA TYR A 184 22.05 4.96 -5.29
C TYR A 184 22.98 6.10 -5.72
N SER A 185 23.60 6.81 -4.77
CA SER A 185 24.64 7.79 -5.10
C SER A 185 25.83 7.13 -5.81
N ASN A 186 26.19 5.90 -5.39
CA ASN A 186 27.29 5.15 -6.00
C ASN A 186 26.90 4.43 -7.30
N LYS A 187 25.61 4.18 -7.55
CA LYS A 187 25.09 3.40 -8.68
C LYS A 187 24.48 4.21 -9.84
N GLN A 188 24.54 5.54 -9.82
CA GLN A 188 23.82 6.42 -10.76
C GLN A 188 23.89 6.06 -12.26
N LYS A 189 24.92 5.35 -12.72
CA LYS A 189 25.13 5.03 -14.14
C LYS A 189 24.65 3.63 -14.57
N ASP A 190 24.31 2.76 -13.63
CA ASP A 190 23.98 1.35 -13.88
C ASP A 190 22.57 0.98 -13.33
N LEU A 191 21.64 1.92 -13.38
CA LEU A 191 20.26 1.67 -12.96
C LEU A 191 19.47 0.99 -14.07
N ASP A 192 18.54 0.13 -13.68
CA ASP A 192 17.54 -0.46 -14.57
C ASP A 192 16.12 0.00 -14.16
N ALA A 193 15.10 -0.51 -14.86
CA ALA A 193 13.71 -0.18 -14.58
C ALA A 193 13.28 -0.52 -13.13
N ARG A 194 13.81 -1.60 -12.53
CA ARG A 194 13.48 -1.99 -11.15
C ARG A 194 14.10 -1.03 -10.15
N HIS A 195 15.33 -0.59 -10.41
CA HIS A 195 15.97 0.42 -9.60
C HIS A 195 15.18 1.74 -9.61
N SER A 196 14.64 2.12 -10.77
CA SER A 196 13.84 3.35 -10.90
C SER A 196 12.54 3.29 -10.10
N GLU A 197 11.87 2.14 -10.08
CA GLU A 197 10.70 1.88 -9.23
C GLU A 197 11.05 1.99 -7.73
N ASN A 198 12.15 1.37 -7.30
CA ASN A 198 12.62 1.46 -5.92
C ASN A 198 12.95 2.92 -5.52
N VAL A 199 13.59 3.69 -6.40
CA VAL A 199 13.87 5.12 -6.18
C VAL A 199 12.58 5.92 -6.06
N LEU A 200 11.55 5.60 -6.84
CA LEU A 200 10.23 6.22 -6.71
C LEU A 200 9.62 5.93 -5.33
N PHE A 201 9.66 4.69 -4.85
CA PHE A 201 9.17 4.35 -3.51
C PHE A 201 9.92 5.12 -2.42
N LEU A 202 11.26 5.21 -2.52
CA LEU A 202 12.09 5.96 -1.58
C LEU A 202 11.83 7.47 -1.63
N LEU A 203 11.57 8.03 -2.81
CA LEU A 203 11.20 9.44 -2.97
C LEU A 203 9.87 9.72 -2.26
N ILE A 204 8.84 8.90 -2.49
CA ILE A 204 7.54 9.06 -1.82
C ILE A 204 7.70 8.92 -0.31
N THR A 205 8.51 7.96 0.13
CA THR A 205 8.88 7.75 1.52
C THR A 205 9.51 9.00 2.14
N ALA A 206 10.47 9.61 1.45
CA ALA A 206 11.13 10.84 1.86
C ALA A 206 10.17 12.05 1.94
N ILE A 207 9.23 12.16 1.01
CA ILE A 207 8.18 13.19 1.01
C ILE A 207 7.27 13.02 2.24
N GLN A 208 6.85 11.79 2.55
CA GLN A 208 5.98 11.51 3.70
C GLN A 208 6.63 11.86 5.04
N TYR A 209 7.96 11.74 5.13
CA TYR A 209 8.76 12.11 6.31
C TYR A 209 9.24 13.57 6.31
N ASP A 210 8.90 14.37 5.30
CA ASP A 210 9.30 15.77 5.16
C ASP A 210 10.83 16.00 5.30
N ASN A 211 11.63 15.11 4.69
CA ASN A 211 13.09 15.22 4.71
C ASN A 211 13.63 15.83 3.39
N PRO A 212 14.01 17.12 3.37
CA PRO A 212 14.40 17.81 2.13
C PRO A 212 15.68 17.27 1.51
N TYR A 213 16.60 16.71 2.30
CA TYR A 213 17.84 16.12 1.80
C TYR A 213 17.55 14.86 0.98
N TRP A 214 16.78 13.92 1.54
CA TRP A 214 16.39 12.69 0.84
C TRP A 214 15.53 12.99 -0.39
N VAL A 215 14.59 13.94 -0.27
CA VAL A 215 13.76 14.38 -1.41
C VAL A 215 14.64 14.89 -2.54
N GLY A 216 15.60 15.77 -2.26
CA GLY A 216 16.51 16.30 -3.28
C GLY A 216 17.35 15.23 -3.95
N LEU A 217 17.90 14.28 -3.18
CA LEU A 217 18.72 13.20 -3.69
C LEU A 217 17.93 12.25 -4.60
N PHE A 218 16.82 11.69 -4.12
CA PHE A 218 16.03 10.73 -4.89
C PHE A 218 15.32 11.37 -6.08
N SER A 219 14.91 12.65 -5.99
CA SER A 219 14.38 13.39 -7.14
C SER A 219 15.42 13.52 -8.25
N GLN A 220 16.67 13.84 -7.91
CA GLN A 220 17.74 13.97 -8.88
C GLN A 220 18.04 12.63 -9.56
N ILE A 221 18.17 11.55 -8.78
CA ILE A 221 18.42 10.20 -9.31
C ILE A 221 17.28 9.78 -10.25
N LEU A 222 16.03 10.02 -9.86
CA LEU A 222 14.86 9.68 -10.68
C LEU A 222 14.84 10.50 -11.97
N TYR A 223 15.10 11.82 -11.88
CA TYR A 223 15.14 12.72 -13.03
C TYR A 223 16.18 12.28 -14.07
N ASP A 224 17.38 11.93 -13.60
CA ASP A 224 18.49 11.48 -14.47
C ASP A 224 18.20 10.11 -15.13
N ASN A 225 17.19 9.38 -14.66
CA ASN A 225 16.84 8.02 -15.12
C ASN A 225 15.37 7.89 -15.56
N LEU A 226 14.68 9.00 -15.86
CA LEU A 226 13.26 9.03 -16.21
C LEU A 226 12.89 8.09 -17.36
N GLU A 227 13.81 7.92 -18.33
CA GLU A 227 13.62 7.06 -19.50
C GLU A 227 13.54 5.56 -19.17
N LEU A 228 14.00 5.16 -17.97
CA LEU A 228 13.96 3.77 -17.50
C LEU A 228 12.67 3.42 -16.76
N LEU A 229 11.84 4.41 -16.42
CA LEU A 229 10.54 4.17 -15.81
C LEU A 229 9.59 3.59 -16.85
N ASP A 230 9.37 2.27 -16.77
CA ASP A 230 8.27 1.63 -17.48
C ASP A 230 6.96 1.97 -16.77
N MET A 231 6.34 3.07 -17.22
CA MET A 231 5.08 3.59 -16.72
C MET A 231 3.94 2.55 -16.77
N ASN A 232 4.00 1.59 -17.70
CA ASN A 232 3.00 0.54 -17.81
C ASN A 232 3.19 -0.53 -16.72
N ARG A 233 4.44 -0.89 -16.36
CA ARG A 233 4.73 -1.81 -15.25
C ARG A 233 4.49 -1.19 -13.89
N CYS A 234 4.81 0.09 -13.78
CA CYS A 234 4.59 0.92 -12.61
C CYS A 234 3.08 1.13 -12.36
N GLY A 235 2.20 0.92 -13.35
CA GLY A 235 0.79 1.29 -13.26
C GLY A 235 0.57 2.80 -13.10
N PHE A 236 1.63 3.58 -13.27
CA PHE A 236 1.66 5.01 -12.98
C PHE A 236 1.46 5.81 -14.27
N VAL A 237 0.56 6.80 -14.21
CA VAL A 237 0.49 7.93 -15.15
C VAL A 237 1.01 9.17 -14.40
N ILE A 238 2.33 9.34 -14.33
CA ILE A 238 3.03 10.56 -13.86
C ILE A 238 3.02 11.71 -14.88
N PRO A 239 2.72 11.58 -16.20
CA PRO A 239 2.81 12.72 -17.11
C PRO A 239 2.05 13.97 -16.63
N SER A 240 0.92 13.81 -15.93
CA SER A 240 0.10 14.92 -15.41
C SER A 240 0.65 15.63 -14.17
N LEU A 241 1.66 15.08 -13.49
CA LEU A 241 2.36 15.74 -12.37
C LEU A 241 3.54 16.61 -12.85
N ILE A 242 4.03 16.37 -14.07
CA ILE A 242 5.11 17.17 -14.68
C ILE A 242 4.56 18.10 -15.77
N ASN A 243 3.45 17.75 -16.45
CA ASN A 243 2.77 18.63 -17.41
C ASN A 243 1.24 18.40 -17.45
N SER A 244 0.49 19.48 -17.29
CA SER A 244 -0.96 19.53 -17.21
C SER A 244 -1.67 19.21 -18.55
N ASP A 245 -1.84 17.94 -18.92
CA ASP A 245 -2.73 17.56 -20.03
C ASP A 245 -3.64 16.35 -19.70
N PRO A 246 -4.99 16.46 -19.71
CA PRO A 246 -5.90 15.41 -19.24
C PRO A 246 -6.36 14.38 -20.30
N SER A 247 -5.79 14.32 -21.50
CA SER A 247 -6.42 13.59 -22.63
C SER A 247 -5.89 12.19 -22.97
N ILE A 248 -5.10 11.53 -22.13
CA ILE A 248 -4.51 10.21 -22.46
C ILE A 248 -5.38 9.07 -21.92
N LYS A 249 -5.93 8.23 -22.83
CA LYS A 249 -6.63 6.98 -22.49
C LYS A 249 -5.63 5.82 -22.32
N MET A 250 -5.83 5.01 -21.27
CA MET A 250 -4.94 3.91 -20.85
C MET A 250 -5.34 2.55 -21.45
N ASP A 251 -4.34 1.68 -21.66
CA ASP A 251 -4.48 0.24 -21.92
C ASP A 251 -3.84 -0.51 -20.73
N VAL A 252 -4.60 -1.39 -20.07
CA VAL A 252 -4.36 -1.80 -18.67
C VAL A 252 -4.44 -3.32 -18.53
N GLY A 253 -3.40 -4.02 -18.97
CA GLY A 253 -3.19 -5.42 -18.63
C GLY A 253 -2.16 -5.53 -17.50
N SER A 254 -2.59 -5.98 -16.30
CA SER A 254 -1.74 -6.45 -15.17
C SER A 254 -1.18 -5.45 -14.14
N VAL A 255 -1.97 -4.47 -13.67
CA VAL A 255 -1.54 -3.63 -12.53
C VAL A 255 -1.68 -4.38 -11.20
N ASN A 256 -0.58 -4.44 -10.43
CA ASN A 256 -0.56 -5.00 -9.07
C ASN A 256 -1.46 -4.17 -8.13
N PRO A 257 -2.45 -4.76 -7.43
CA PRO A 257 -3.32 -4.05 -6.49
C PRO A 257 -2.59 -3.31 -5.37
N LEU A 258 -1.42 -3.79 -4.94
CA LEU A 258 -0.60 -3.11 -3.96
C LEU A 258 -0.02 -1.81 -4.54
N CYS A 259 0.33 -1.80 -5.83
CA CYS A 259 0.70 -0.59 -6.56
C CYS A 259 -0.51 0.34 -6.74
N MET A 260 -1.73 -0.19 -6.95
CA MET A 260 -2.97 0.61 -6.97
C MET A 260 -3.27 1.22 -5.60
N GLU A 261 -3.07 0.51 -4.50
CA GLU A 261 -3.19 1.07 -3.15
C GLU A 261 -2.12 2.12 -2.88
N ILE A 262 -0.87 1.91 -3.32
CA ILE A 262 0.19 2.93 -3.24
C ILE A 262 -0.15 4.14 -4.11
N LEU A 263 -0.72 3.94 -5.29
CA LEU A 263 -1.30 4.98 -6.14
C LEU A 263 -2.48 5.68 -5.47
N MET A 264 -3.31 4.98 -4.70
CA MET A 264 -4.41 5.58 -3.96
C MET A 264 -3.91 6.36 -2.75
N ILE A 265 -2.93 5.84 -2.00
CA ILE A 265 -2.19 6.57 -0.97
C ILE A 265 -1.52 7.80 -1.60
N PHE A 266 -0.95 7.68 -2.81
CA PHE A 266 -0.32 8.76 -3.55
C PHE A 266 -1.33 9.81 -4.03
N VAL A 267 -2.45 9.42 -4.64
CA VAL A 267 -3.49 10.33 -5.16
C VAL A 267 -4.26 11.00 -4.02
N VAL A 268 -4.59 10.26 -2.95
CA VAL A 268 -5.27 10.78 -1.76
C VAL A 268 -4.35 11.71 -0.99
N ASN A 269 -3.07 11.37 -0.80
CA ASN A 269 -2.13 12.27 -0.11
C ASN A 269 -1.68 13.44 -0.99
N ILE A 270 -1.56 13.31 -2.31
CA ILE A 270 -1.28 14.45 -3.21
C ILE A 270 -2.45 15.43 -3.25
N LYS A 271 -3.71 14.95 -3.20
CA LYS A 271 -4.87 15.85 -3.02
C LYS A 271 -4.78 16.63 -1.71
N ASN A 272 -4.21 16.05 -0.65
CA ASN A 272 -3.94 16.74 0.62
C ASN A 272 -2.65 17.59 0.60
N LEU A 273 -1.71 17.32 -0.30
CA LEU A 273 -0.48 18.08 -0.51
C LEU A 273 -0.62 19.20 -1.56
N LYS A 274 -1.81 19.38 -2.16
CA LYS A 274 -2.11 20.57 -2.96
C LYS A 274 -2.12 21.82 -2.08
N ILE A 275 -0.93 22.42 -2.00
CA ILE A 275 -0.65 23.85 -1.89
C ILE A 275 -1.08 24.50 -0.56
N LYS A 276 -0.11 24.61 0.34
CA LYS A 276 0.24 25.90 0.94
C LYS A 276 1.46 26.46 0.22
#